data_AF-A0A957SAW3-F1
#
_entry.id   AF-A0A957SAW3-F1
#
_cell.length_a   1.000
_cell.length_b   1.000
_cell.length_c   1.000
_cell.angle_alpha   90.00
_cell.angle_beta   90.00
_cell.angle_gamma   90.00
#
_symmetry.space_group_name_H-M   'P 1'
#
loop_
_entity.id
_entity.type
_entity.pdbx_description
1 polymer ?
#
loop_
_entity_poly.entity_id
_entity_poly.type
_entity_poly.pdbx_seq_one_letter_code
_entity_poly.pdbx_strand_id
1 'polypeptide(L)'
;MLFCGKRWHGILLFLMLILLGSVGQAVYGHDLNPSPRPLLPACYEADLRCSLPVTSEGTAGLLPAPVSTPTASTPTTNKIHDGKWLQLMPDLLPPAQARAMRAEPRYNIPCVDGFADIYPCNQVDLLAHLPYEMIGGKANNDSWGWRDPLDGREYALIGARDGVIILDITTPDAPFYLGKLPTHSTSSSWRDLKVYQDHLFVVADYNPAHGMQIFDLRTLRGLQRASAPLVLHESAHYAGFEDAHNLAINEESGFAYIVGSNTCDGGLHMVDIRTPMAPVAVGCYAGDGYIHDTTCVNYVGPDARYQGRELCFNASVTEFTIVDVTDKAKPTRIATYSGPGNAYIHQGWLTADQRY
;
A
#
# COMPACT_ATOMS: atom_id res chain seq x y z
N MET A 1 -2.48 7.21 -2.29
CA MET A 1 -2.92 5.80 -2.31
C MET A 1 -4.27 5.73 -1.63
N LEU A 2 -5.30 5.19 -2.30
CA LEU A 2 -6.51 4.73 -1.62
C LEU A 2 -6.19 3.35 -1.05
N PHE A 3 -6.14 3.22 0.26
CA PHE A 3 -6.13 1.92 0.93
C PHE A 3 -7.57 1.44 1.01
N CYS A 4 -7.91 0.40 0.24
CA CYS A 4 -9.23 -0.21 0.28
C CYS A 4 -9.22 -1.29 1.36
N GLY A 5 -9.58 -0.93 2.59
CA GLY A 5 -9.89 -1.90 3.63
C GLY A 5 -11.04 -2.80 3.17
N LYS A 6 -10.92 -4.12 3.41
CA LYS A 6 -11.92 -5.14 3.08
C LYS A 6 -13.33 -4.72 3.51
N ARG A 7 -14.32 -5.21 2.74
CA ARG A 7 -15.76 -5.01 2.86
C ARG A 7 -16.25 -5.00 4.32
N TRP A 8 -16.62 -3.81 4.78
CA TRP A 8 -17.32 -3.57 6.04
C TRP A 8 -18.76 -4.09 5.95
N HIS A 9 -19.18 -4.93 6.89
CA HIS A 9 -20.58 -5.37 6.96
C HIS A 9 -21.46 -4.22 7.49
N GLY A 10 -22.00 -3.40 6.57
CA GLY A 10 -23.15 -2.52 6.82
C GLY A 10 -22.89 -1.01 6.74
N ILE A 11 -21.64 -0.55 6.78
CA ILE A 11 -21.26 0.85 6.56
C ILE A 11 -20.07 0.84 5.62
N LEU A 12 -20.26 1.28 4.38
CA LEU A 12 -19.15 1.46 3.44
C LEU A 12 -18.37 2.73 3.86
N LEU A 13 -17.60 2.64 4.94
CA LEU A 13 -16.77 3.75 5.39
C LEU A 13 -15.53 3.80 4.50
N PHE A 14 -15.57 4.64 3.48
CA PHE A 14 -14.36 5.05 2.79
C PHE A 14 -13.57 5.97 3.72
N LEU A 15 -12.65 5.39 4.48
CA LEU A 15 -11.65 6.15 5.20
C LEU A 15 -10.64 6.69 4.17
N MET A 16 -11.02 7.76 3.48
CA MET A 16 -10.12 8.43 2.54
C MET A 16 -9.19 9.36 3.34
N LEU A 17 -8.19 8.78 4.00
CA LEU A 17 -7.06 9.58 4.48
C LEU A 17 -6.25 10.03 3.26
N ILE A 18 -6.35 11.31 2.95
CA ILE A 18 -5.45 11.94 1.98
C ILE A 18 -4.09 12.11 2.66
N LEU A 19 -3.31 11.02 2.60
CA LEU A 19 -1.91 10.97 3.00
C LEU A 19 -1.05 11.72 1.98
N LEU A 20 -1.00 13.05 2.09
CA LEU A 20 -0.09 13.89 1.30
C LEU A 20 0.85 14.64 2.25
N GLY A 21 1.92 13.95 2.65
CA GLY A 21 3.10 14.51 3.31
C GLY A 21 4.33 14.27 2.43
N SER A 22 5.28 15.21 2.47
CA SER A 22 6.51 15.24 1.66
C SER A 22 7.16 13.87 1.47
N VAL A 23 7.19 13.39 0.23
CA VAL A 23 8.06 12.29 -0.19
C VAL A 23 9.50 12.76 0.04
N GLY A 24 10.09 12.33 1.16
CA GLY A 24 11.50 12.54 1.44
C GLY A 24 12.29 11.77 0.39
N GLN A 25 13.13 12.48 -0.36
CA GLN A 25 14.08 11.90 -1.31
C GLN A 25 15.02 10.94 -0.58
N ALA A 26 14.87 9.64 -0.81
CA ALA A 26 15.94 8.67 -0.61
C ALA A 26 16.47 8.31 -2.00
N VAL A 27 17.65 8.86 -2.32
CA VAL A 27 18.37 8.60 -3.57
C VAL A 27 19.23 7.35 -3.36
N TYR A 28 18.99 6.30 -4.13
CA TYR A 28 19.98 5.25 -4.38
C TYR A 28 20.21 5.14 -5.89
N GLY A 29 21.43 5.47 -6.30
CA GLY A 29 21.90 5.31 -7.67
C GLY A 29 22.50 3.92 -7.86
N HIS A 30 22.09 3.25 -8.93
CA HIS A 30 22.90 2.20 -9.56
C HIS A 30 22.73 2.30 -11.08
N ASP A 31 23.87 2.46 -11.75
CA ASP A 31 24.04 2.60 -13.20
C ASP A 31 23.58 1.36 -13.96
N LEU A 32 22.69 1.53 -14.94
CA LEU A 32 22.64 0.69 -16.14
C LEU A 32 22.26 1.57 -17.36
N ASN A 33 23.19 1.63 -18.31
CA ASN A 33 23.11 2.34 -19.58
C ASN A 33 22.23 1.59 -20.60
N PRO A 34 21.35 2.27 -21.36
CA PRO A 34 21.06 1.79 -22.71
C PRO A 34 21.12 2.89 -23.79
N SER A 35 21.80 2.54 -24.88
CA SER A 35 21.89 3.26 -26.16
C SER A 35 20.52 3.53 -26.80
N PRO A 36 20.32 4.66 -27.51
CA PRO A 36 19.04 4.99 -28.13
C PRO A 36 18.88 4.34 -29.53
N ARG A 37 17.71 3.75 -29.79
CA ARG A 37 17.18 3.53 -31.15
C ARG A 37 15.72 3.98 -31.20
N PRO A 38 15.24 4.48 -32.36
CA PRO A 38 14.06 5.33 -32.43
C PRO A 38 12.74 4.56 -32.38
N LEU A 39 11.76 5.19 -31.72
CA LEU A 39 10.38 4.76 -31.56
C LEU A 39 9.61 4.89 -32.89
N LEU A 40 8.86 3.85 -33.26
CA LEU A 40 7.73 3.91 -34.19
C LEU A 40 6.43 3.94 -33.38
N PRO A 41 5.40 4.70 -33.81
CA PRO A 41 4.16 4.85 -33.05
C PRO A 41 3.23 3.65 -33.26
N ALA A 42 2.68 3.10 -32.17
CA ALA A 42 1.53 2.21 -32.21
C ALA A 42 0.31 2.95 -31.67
N CYS A 43 -0.62 3.23 -32.58
CA CYS A 43 -1.98 3.68 -32.29
C CYS A 43 -2.84 2.50 -31.84
N TYR A 44 -3.76 2.72 -30.92
CA TYR A 44 -4.98 1.91 -30.82
C TYR A 44 -6.13 2.84 -30.40
N GLU A 45 -6.95 3.23 -31.38
CA GLU A 45 -8.32 3.67 -31.14
C GLU A 45 -9.27 2.76 -31.92
N ALA A 46 -10.45 2.61 -31.32
CA ALA A 46 -11.47 1.64 -31.61
C ALA A 46 -12.18 1.86 -32.96
N ASP A 47 -12.79 0.77 -33.42
CA ASP A 47 -13.71 0.66 -34.55
C ASP A 47 -14.64 1.86 -34.74
N LEU A 48 -14.62 2.45 -35.95
CA LEU A 48 -15.80 2.98 -36.64
C LEU A 48 -15.52 3.00 -38.15
N ARG A 49 -16.38 2.29 -38.88
CA ARG A 49 -16.33 2.09 -40.34
C ARG A 49 -16.46 3.42 -41.08
N CYS A 50 -15.64 3.64 -42.12
CA CYS A 50 -16.03 4.32 -43.36
C CYS A 50 -14.99 4.12 -44.48
N SER A 51 -15.48 4.17 -45.71
CA SER A 51 -14.96 3.65 -46.98
C SER A 51 -13.68 4.30 -47.53
N LEU A 52 -12.89 3.52 -48.29
CA LEU A 52 -11.75 3.91 -49.15
C LEU A 52 -12.19 4.73 -50.39
N PRO A 53 -11.31 5.54 -51.05
CA PRO A 53 -10.28 5.02 -51.98
C PRO A 53 -8.88 5.68 -51.97
N VAL A 54 -7.90 4.78 -52.19
CA VAL A 54 -6.53 4.80 -52.76
C VAL A 54 -6.05 6.04 -53.58
N THR A 55 -4.78 6.44 -53.37
CA THR A 55 -3.68 6.74 -54.35
C THR A 55 -2.39 7.10 -53.56
N SER A 56 -1.31 6.29 -53.52
CA SER A 56 -0.16 6.09 -54.46
C SER A 56 1.01 7.10 -54.36
N GLU A 57 2.19 6.53 -54.07
CA GLU A 57 3.57 6.90 -54.51
C GLU A 57 4.36 8.09 -53.90
N GLY A 58 5.67 7.86 -53.68
CA GLY A 58 6.67 8.93 -53.57
C GLY A 58 7.96 8.60 -52.78
N THR A 59 8.98 8.07 -53.44
CA THR A 59 10.35 7.75 -52.97
C THR A 59 11.36 8.91 -53.04
N ALA A 60 12.52 8.72 -52.37
CA ALA A 60 13.85 9.39 -52.51
C ALA A 60 14.07 10.67 -51.67
N GLY A 61 15.27 11.02 -51.16
CA GLY A 61 16.64 10.54 -51.33
C GLY A 61 17.59 11.42 -50.47
N LEU A 62 18.84 10.97 -50.30
CA LEU A 62 19.91 11.42 -49.41
C LEU A 62 20.49 12.84 -49.67
N LEU A 63 21.08 13.48 -48.64
CA LEU A 63 22.53 13.83 -48.49
C LEU A 63 22.81 14.72 -47.23
N PRO A 64 24.05 14.74 -46.68
CA PRO A 64 24.36 15.19 -45.30
C PRO A 64 25.02 16.58 -45.19
N ALA A 65 25.00 17.18 -43.99
CA ALA A 65 25.69 18.42 -43.62
C ALA A 65 26.18 18.34 -42.14
N PRO A 66 27.12 19.19 -41.67
CA PRO A 66 28.38 18.74 -41.11
C PRO A 66 28.46 18.70 -39.57
N VAL A 67 29.47 17.95 -39.11
CA VAL A 67 29.91 17.74 -37.72
C VAL A 67 30.32 19.06 -37.06
N SER A 68 29.71 19.36 -35.93
CA SER A 68 30.23 20.31 -34.94
C SER A 68 30.42 19.56 -33.62
N THR A 69 31.61 19.67 -33.04
CA THR A 69 32.01 19.10 -31.75
C THR A 69 31.40 19.91 -30.60
N PRO A 70 30.63 19.31 -29.68
CA PRO A 70 30.33 19.94 -28.40
C PRO A 70 31.37 19.49 -27.36
N THR A 71 31.88 20.50 -26.67
CA THR A 71 32.67 20.46 -25.45
C THR A 71 32.09 19.54 -24.38
N ALA A 72 32.98 18.83 -23.68
CA ALA A 72 32.66 18.02 -22.51
C ALA A 72 31.89 18.83 -21.45
N SER A 73 30.67 18.41 -21.16
CA SER A 73 29.92 18.82 -19.97
C SER A 73 29.65 17.58 -19.11
N THR A 74 29.82 17.78 -17.82
CA THR A 74 29.70 16.84 -16.71
C THR A 74 28.42 16.01 -16.78
N PRO A 75 28.43 14.69 -16.51
CA PRO A 75 27.23 13.87 -16.63
C PRO A 75 26.23 14.22 -15.51
N THR A 76 25.12 14.84 -15.90
CA THR A 76 23.89 14.86 -15.11
C THR A 76 23.24 13.49 -15.19
N THR A 77 23.10 12.83 -14.05
CA THR A 77 22.33 11.58 -13.88
C THR A 77 20.85 11.86 -14.20
N ASN A 78 20.34 11.24 -15.27
CA ASN A 78 18.92 11.30 -15.60
C ASN A 78 18.11 10.49 -14.57
N LYS A 79 17.47 11.21 -13.64
CA LYS A 79 16.37 10.71 -12.82
C LYS A 79 15.17 10.44 -13.73
N ILE A 80 14.71 9.19 -13.78
CA ILE A 80 13.50 8.82 -14.52
C ILE A 80 12.32 8.75 -13.53
N HIS A 81 11.38 9.67 -13.76
CA HIS A 81 9.99 9.78 -13.28
C HIS A 81 9.70 10.27 -11.86
N ASP A 82 9.70 11.60 -11.77
CA ASP A 82 8.94 12.40 -10.82
C ASP A 82 7.41 12.13 -10.88
N GLY A 83 6.81 11.95 -9.71
CA GLY A 83 5.74 12.84 -9.22
C GLY A 83 4.38 12.91 -9.92
N LYS A 84 4.06 12.06 -10.91
CA LYS A 84 2.80 12.19 -11.68
C LYS A 84 1.48 11.93 -10.93
N TRP A 85 1.50 11.58 -9.64
CA TRP A 85 0.28 11.52 -8.83
C TRP A 85 -0.13 12.87 -8.22
N LEU A 86 0.69 13.93 -8.34
CA LEU A 86 0.35 15.26 -7.82
C LEU A 86 -0.65 16.05 -8.71
N GLN A 87 -1.02 15.53 -9.88
CA GLN A 87 -1.71 16.31 -10.92
C GLN A 87 -3.23 16.06 -11.05
N LEU A 88 -3.85 15.38 -10.07
CA LEU A 88 -5.31 15.21 -10.03
C LEU A 88 -6.05 16.29 -9.22
N MET A 89 -5.33 17.31 -8.72
CA MET A 89 -5.96 18.53 -8.23
C MET A 89 -5.69 19.63 -9.24
N PRO A 90 -6.70 20.37 -9.75
CA PRO A 90 -6.39 21.65 -10.36
C PRO A 90 -5.64 22.49 -9.30
N ASP A 91 -4.53 23.12 -9.71
CA ASP A 91 -3.71 24.05 -8.93
C ASP A 91 -4.54 25.28 -8.50
N LEU A 92 -5.52 25.08 -7.63
CA LEU A 92 -6.44 26.15 -7.22
C LEU A 92 -5.87 27.03 -6.12
N LEU A 93 -4.79 26.62 -5.43
CA LEU A 93 -4.19 27.39 -4.34
C LEU A 93 -2.66 27.20 -4.22
N PRO A 94 -1.89 28.26 -3.91
CA PRO A 94 -0.48 28.16 -3.52
C PRO A 94 -0.25 27.19 -2.35
N PRO A 95 0.88 26.46 -2.29
CA PRO A 95 1.15 25.44 -1.27
C PRO A 95 0.99 25.91 0.18
N ALA A 96 1.33 27.17 0.48
CA ALA A 96 1.18 27.74 1.82
C ALA A 96 -0.29 27.93 2.22
N GLN A 97 -1.16 28.31 1.27
CA GLN A 97 -2.60 28.45 1.51
C GLN A 97 -3.27 27.08 1.60
N ALA A 98 -2.90 26.13 0.74
CA ALA A 98 -3.35 24.74 0.85
C ALA A 98 -2.96 24.11 2.20
N ARG A 99 -1.76 24.43 2.72
CA ARG A 99 -1.31 23.98 4.05
C ARG A 99 -2.09 24.64 5.18
N ALA A 100 -2.33 25.94 5.12
CA ALA A 100 -3.13 26.65 6.13
C ALA A 100 -4.58 26.13 6.17
N MET A 101 -5.17 25.85 5.01
CA MET A 101 -6.52 25.28 4.93
C MET A 101 -6.62 23.84 5.47
N ARG A 102 -5.51 23.10 5.53
CA ARG A 102 -5.41 21.74 6.08
C ARG A 102 -5.07 21.71 7.58
N ALA A 103 -4.83 22.87 8.20
CA ALA A 103 -4.47 22.96 9.62
C ALA A 103 -5.69 22.87 10.55
N GLU A 104 -6.89 23.14 10.04
CA GLU A 104 -8.13 23.08 10.81
C GLU A 104 -8.91 21.78 10.55
N PRO A 105 -9.57 21.22 11.57
CA PRO A 105 -10.45 20.09 11.37
C PRO A 105 -11.67 20.47 10.55
N ARG A 106 -12.20 19.53 9.77
CA ARG A 106 -13.42 19.70 8.97
C ARG A 106 -14.37 18.57 9.29
N TYR A 107 -15.66 18.86 9.37
CA TYR A 107 -16.69 17.87 9.68
C TYR A 107 -17.93 18.12 8.84
N ASN A 108 -18.62 17.06 8.45
CA ASN A 108 -19.91 17.10 7.77
C ASN A 108 -19.94 18.02 6.55
N ILE A 109 -18.95 17.89 5.67
CA ILE A 109 -18.88 18.67 4.44
C ILE A 109 -19.53 17.88 3.29
N PRO A 110 -20.67 18.32 2.76
CA PRO A 110 -21.32 17.62 1.66
C PRO A 110 -20.52 17.75 0.36
N CYS A 111 -20.61 16.73 -0.48
CA CYS A 111 -20.08 16.74 -1.83
C CYS A 111 -21.01 17.55 -2.74
N VAL A 112 -20.65 18.80 -3.02
CA VAL A 112 -21.41 19.71 -3.87
C VAL A 112 -20.55 20.09 -5.06
N ASP A 113 -21.09 19.97 -6.27
CA ASP A 113 -20.41 20.29 -7.53
C ASP A 113 -19.04 19.61 -7.71
N GLY A 114 -18.91 18.38 -7.19
CA GLY A 114 -17.69 17.57 -7.30
C GLY A 114 -16.62 17.89 -6.25
N PHE A 115 -16.93 18.70 -5.24
CA PHE A 115 -16.01 19.03 -4.16
C PHE A 115 -16.66 18.94 -2.77
N ALA A 116 -15.91 18.39 -1.82
CA ALA A 116 -16.15 18.50 -0.38
C ALA A 116 -15.06 19.39 0.19
N ASP A 117 -15.36 20.69 0.30
CA ASP A 117 -14.38 21.75 0.59
C ASP A 117 -13.27 21.78 -0.50
N ILE A 118 -11.99 21.53 -0.20
CA ILE A 118 -10.91 21.51 -1.20
C ILE A 118 -10.67 20.13 -1.82
N TYR A 119 -11.42 19.12 -1.39
CA TYR A 119 -11.19 17.74 -1.79
C TYR A 119 -12.14 17.36 -2.93
N PRO A 120 -11.61 16.92 -4.09
CA PRO A 120 -12.44 16.33 -5.12
C PRO A 120 -13.25 15.16 -4.57
N CYS A 121 -14.53 15.10 -4.88
CA CYS A 121 -15.44 14.07 -4.44
C CYS A 121 -16.37 13.65 -5.58
N ASN A 122 -16.91 12.43 -5.49
CA ASN A 122 -17.93 11.94 -6.40
C ASN A 122 -18.95 11.14 -5.61
N GLN A 123 -20.09 11.76 -5.30
CA GLN A 123 -21.19 11.15 -4.53
C GLN A 123 -20.79 10.65 -3.13
N VAL A 124 -19.74 11.24 -2.54
CA VAL A 124 -19.25 10.89 -1.20
C VAL A 124 -18.96 12.16 -0.43
N ASP A 125 -19.64 12.33 0.70
CA ASP A 125 -19.44 13.46 1.62
C ASP A 125 -18.18 13.24 2.48
N LEU A 126 -17.54 14.34 2.89
CA LEU A 126 -16.45 14.32 3.87
C LEU A 126 -17.03 14.45 5.27
N LEU A 127 -17.14 13.33 5.97
CA LEU A 127 -17.67 13.30 7.34
C LEU A 127 -16.71 13.92 8.35
N ALA A 128 -15.41 13.62 8.24
CA ALA A 128 -14.40 14.20 9.12
C ALA A 128 -13.00 14.25 8.47
N HIS A 129 -12.27 15.32 8.76
CA HIS A 129 -10.85 15.49 8.47
C HIS A 129 -10.14 15.96 9.74
N LEU A 130 -9.18 15.18 10.21
CA LEU A 130 -8.32 15.51 11.35
C LEU A 130 -6.89 15.82 10.86
N PRO A 131 -6.43 17.08 10.98
CA PRO A 131 -5.02 17.45 10.79
C PRO A 131 -4.06 16.57 11.60
N TYR A 132 -2.89 16.28 11.00
CA TYR A 132 -1.86 15.42 11.62
C TYR A 132 -1.42 15.92 13.00
N GLU A 133 -1.31 17.25 13.13
CA GLU A 133 -0.89 17.93 14.34
C GLU A 133 -1.82 17.65 15.52
N MET A 134 -3.10 17.34 15.28
CA MET A 134 -4.08 17.01 16.33
C MET A 134 -4.08 15.54 16.74
N ILE A 135 -3.63 14.65 15.87
CA ILE A 135 -3.64 13.20 16.12
C ILE A 135 -2.23 12.66 16.44
N GLY A 136 -1.30 13.55 16.75
CA GLY A 136 0.09 13.20 17.07
C GLY A 136 0.88 12.67 15.87
N GLY A 137 0.42 12.88 14.63
CA GLY A 137 1.08 12.38 13.43
C GLY A 137 2.34 13.16 13.06
N LYS A 138 3.37 12.46 12.59
CA LYS A 138 4.65 13.05 12.10
C LYS A 138 4.98 12.59 10.67
N ALA A 139 3.93 12.39 9.86
CA ALA A 139 3.83 11.60 8.62
C ALA A 139 3.24 10.21 8.87
N ASN A 140 2.25 9.87 8.04
CA ASN A 140 1.47 8.63 8.11
C ASN A 140 1.54 7.93 6.74
N ASN A 141 1.47 6.60 6.72
CA ASN A 141 1.81 5.83 5.52
C ASN A 141 0.86 4.66 5.20
N ASP A 142 0.19 4.09 6.21
CA ASP A 142 -0.77 3.00 6.05
C ASP A 142 -1.98 3.21 6.99
N SER A 143 -3.09 2.55 6.69
CA SER A 143 -4.30 2.60 7.51
C SER A 143 -5.05 1.27 7.48
N TRP A 144 -5.53 0.86 8.65
CA TRP A 144 -6.38 -0.30 8.83
C TRP A 144 -7.58 0.02 9.73
N GLY A 145 -8.56 -0.88 9.76
CA GLY A 145 -9.76 -0.73 10.57
C GLY A 145 -9.95 -1.92 11.50
N TRP A 146 -10.53 -1.67 12.68
CA TRP A 146 -11.05 -2.71 13.55
C TRP A 146 -12.41 -2.32 14.09
N ARG A 147 -13.37 -3.23 14.02
CA ARG A 147 -14.66 -3.12 14.68
C ARG A 147 -14.70 -4.12 15.81
N ASP A 148 -14.87 -3.63 17.03
CA ASP A 148 -14.97 -4.49 18.20
C ASP A 148 -16.24 -5.37 18.07
N PRO A 149 -16.10 -6.71 18.06
CA PRO A 149 -17.25 -7.60 17.92
C PRO A 149 -18.19 -7.59 19.14
N LEU A 150 -17.76 -7.08 20.30
CA LEU A 150 -18.58 -7.10 21.53
C LEU A 150 -19.46 -5.86 21.70
N ASP A 151 -18.93 -4.67 21.44
CA ASP A 151 -19.66 -3.41 21.65
C ASP A 151 -19.91 -2.61 20.36
N GLY A 152 -19.39 -3.09 19.22
CA GLY A 152 -19.61 -2.50 17.91
C GLY A 152 -18.85 -1.19 17.68
N ARG A 153 -17.96 -0.79 18.60
CA ARG A 153 -17.09 0.38 18.39
C ARG A 153 -16.17 0.17 17.20
N GLU A 154 -15.95 1.23 16.45
CA GLU A 154 -15.10 1.21 15.25
C GLU A 154 -13.86 2.06 15.49
N TYR A 155 -12.72 1.57 15.04
CA TYR A 155 -11.43 2.17 15.25
C TYR A 155 -10.67 2.29 13.93
N ALA A 156 -10.12 3.47 13.66
CA ALA A 156 -9.09 3.65 12.63
C ALA A 156 -7.71 3.47 13.26
N LEU A 157 -6.90 2.64 12.64
CA LEU A 157 -5.52 2.32 13.03
C LEU A 157 -4.62 2.89 11.94
N ILE A 158 -3.80 3.88 12.27
CA ILE A 158 -3.06 4.64 11.27
C ILE A 158 -1.57 4.51 11.53
N GLY A 159 -0.84 3.96 10.56
CA GLY A 159 0.61 3.86 10.59
C GLY A 159 1.21 5.26 10.54
N ALA A 160 2.06 5.57 11.52
CA ALA A 160 2.76 6.84 11.65
C ALA A 160 4.26 6.59 11.80
N ARG A 161 5.08 7.60 11.51
CA ARG A 161 6.55 7.47 11.53
C ARG A 161 7.10 6.82 12.82
N ASP A 162 6.51 7.16 13.96
CA ASP A 162 6.93 6.75 15.30
C ASP A 162 5.98 5.75 15.98
N GLY A 163 5.05 5.13 15.25
CA GLY A 163 4.16 4.10 15.82
C GLY A 163 2.82 3.98 15.09
N VAL A 164 1.76 3.64 15.82
CA VAL A 164 0.38 3.53 15.32
C VAL A 164 -0.54 4.48 16.10
N ILE A 165 -1.23 5.36 15.38
CA ILE A 165 -2.27 6.23 15.90
C ILE A 165 -3.58 5.45 15.96
N ILE A 166 -4.30 5.54 17.08
CA ILE A 166 -5.60 4.91 17.26
C ILE A 166 -6.67 5.99 17.41
N LEU A 167 -7.64 5.98 16.51
CA LEU A 167 -8.81 6.84 16.55
C LEU A 167 -10.06 5.99 16.83
N ASP A 168 -10.90 6.41 17.77
CA ASP A 168 -12.28 5.94 17.89
C ASP A 168 -13.12 6.67 16.83
N ILE A 169 -13.64 5.93 15.86
CA ILE A 169 -14.45 6.42 14.74
C ILE A 169 -15.88 5.89 14.80
N THR A 170 -16.33 5.37 15.96
CA THR A 170 -17.69 4.85 16.17
C THR A 170 -18.76 5.87 15.79
N THR A 171 -18.44 7.16 15.95
CA THR A 171 -19.23 8.28 15.42
C THR A 171 -18.42 8.91 14.29
N PRO A 172 -18.75 8.62 13.02
CA PRO A 172 -17.83 8.87 11.90
C PRO A 172 -17.61 10.36 11.58
N ASP A 173 -18.54 11.23 11.99
CA ASP A 173 -18.42 12.69 11.88
C ASP A 173 -17.84 13.35 13.14
N ALA A 174 -17.56 12.56 14.18
CA ALA A 174 -16.90 13.02 15.41
C ALA A 174 -15.79 12.03 15.85
N PRO A 175 -14.79 11.76 15.00
CA PRO A 175 -13.68 10.90 15.35
C PRO A 175 -12.89 11.45 16.54
N PHE A 176 -12.41 10.55 17.40
CA PHE A 176 -11.71 10.91 18.63
C PHE A 176 -10.34 10.26 18.70
N TYR A 177 -9.29 11.07 18.89
CA TYR A 177 -7.93 10.56 19.07
C TYR A 177 -7.76 9.93 20.45
N LEU A 178 -7.68 8.59 20.49
CA LEU A 178 -7.53 7.84 21.73
C LEU A 178 -6.10 7.82 22.23
N GLY A 179 -5.13 7.69 21.33
CA GLY A 179 -3.74 7.55 21.73
C GLY A 179 -2.88 6.90 20.65
N LYS A 180 -1.66 6.57 21.04
CA LYS A 180 -0.65 6.01 20.15
C LYS A 180 0.02 4.80 20.78
N LEU A 181 0.21 3.76 19.98
CA LEU A 181 1.16 2.68 20.24
C LEU A 181 2.52 3.10 19.67
N PRO A 182 3.55 3.39 20.50
CA PRO A 182 4.87 3.71 20.00
C PRO A 182 5.49 2.52 19.24
N THR A 183 6.33 2.83 18.27
CA THR A 183 7.13 1.85 17.54
C THR A 183 7.95 0.97 18.48
N HIS A 184 8.09 -0.31 18.14
CA HIS A 184 8.90 -1.25 18.91
C HIS A 184 10.38 -0.82 18.99
N SER A 185 10.96 -0.47 17.84
CA SER A 185 12.36 -0.09 17.71
C SER A 185 12.53 1.41 17.43
N THR A 186 12.87 1.77 16.20
CA THR A 186 13.11 3.16 15.79
C THR A 186 12.01 3.67 14.87
N SER A 187 12.05 4.97 14.55
CA SER A 187 11.09 5.58 13.65
C SER A 187 11.40 5.23 12.20
N SER A 188 10.40 4.76 11.45
CA SER A 188 10.45 4.53 10.00
C SER A 188 9.24 5.15 9.34
N SER A 189 9.40 5.63 8.10
CA SER A 189 8.30 6.19 7.30
C SER A 189 7.35 5.14 6.76
N TRP A 190 7.68 3.86 6.89
CA TRP A 190 6.95 2.76 6.28
C TRP A 190 6.59 1.71 7.33
N ARG A 191 5.30 1.45 7.42
CA ARG A 191 4.63 0.48 8.29
C ARG A 191 3.49 -0.16 7.55
N ASP A 192 3.23 -1.42 7.85
CA ASP A 192 2.04 -2.09 7.36
C ASP A 192 1.30 -2.75 8.53
N LEU A 193 -0.02 -2.59 8.50
CA LEU A 193 -0.92 -2.94 9.60
C LEU A 193 -1.94 -3.96 9.13
N LYS A 194 -2.15 -5.02 9.91
CA LYS A 194 -3.26 -5.96 9.71
C LYS A 194 -3.86 -6.36 11.06
N VAL A 195 -5.12 -6.77 11.04
CA VAL A 195 -5.82 -7.23 12.24
C VAL A 195 -6.26 -8.67 12.06
N TYR A 196 -6.08 -9.48 13.10
CA TYR A 196 -6.58 -10.84 13.20
C TYR A 196 -6.99 -11.17 14.64
N GLN A 197 -8.21 -11.71 14.82
CA GLN A 197 -8.78 -12.07 16.12
C GLN A 197 -8.63 -11.00 17.21
N ASP A 198 -9.01 -9.75 16.93
CA ASP A 198 -8.86 -8.59 17.83
C ASP A 198 -7.41 -8.22 18.20
N HIS A 199 -6.42 -8.65 17.42
CA HIS A 199 -5.03 -8.24 17.59
C HIS A 199 -4.55 -7.49 16.34
N LEU A 200 -3.91 -6.35 16.57
CA LEU A 200 -3.19 -5.60 15.56
C LEU A 200 -1.77 -6.14 15.43
N PHE A 201 -1.36 -6.42 14.21
CA PHE A 201 -0.01 -6.82 13.83
C PHE A 201 0.61 -5.70 13.00
N VAL A 202 1.83 -5.31 13.36
CA VAL A 202 2.53 -4.16 12.80
C VAL A 202 3.92 -4.58 12.36
N VAL A 203 4.23 -4.38 11.08
CA VAL A 203 5.59 -4.46 10.55
C VAL A 203 6.08 -3.08 10.11
N ALA A 204 7.39 -2.93 9.93
CA ALA A 204 7.98 -1.70 9.45
C ALA A 204 9.19 -1.98 8.54
N ASP A 205 9.28 -1.23 7.45
CA ASP A 205 10.35 -1.35 6.46
C ASP A 205 11.54 -0.46 6.88
N TYR A 206 12.76 -0.83 6.47
CA TYR A 206 14.01 -0.14 6.82
C TYR A 206 14.10 0.20 8.32
N ASN A 207 13.65 -0.71 9.18
CA ASN A 207 13.57 -0.48 10.62
C ASN A 207 14.20 -1.65 11.38
N PRO A 208 15.55 -1.67 11.49
CA PRO A 208 16.25 -2.77 12.12
C PRO A 208 15.70 -3.11 13.50
N ALA A 209 15.64 -4.42 13.79
CA ALA A 209 15.11 -4.98 15.04
C ALA A 209 13.64 -4.62 15.35
N HIS A 210 12.84 -4.19 14.37
CA HIS A 210 11.41 -3.95 14.58
C HIS A 210 10.62 -5.26 14.73
N GLY A 211 10.90 -6.26 13.91
CA GLY A 211 10.11 -7.49 13.84
C GLY A 211 8.62 -7.24 13.58
N MET A 212 7.77 -8.09 14.14
CA MET A 212 6.32 -7.91 14.13
C MET A 212 5.83 -7.54 15.54
N GLN A 213 5.38 -6.29 15.68
CA GLN A 213 4.79 -5.77 16.91
C GLN A 213 3.31 -6.14 16.99
N ILE A 214 2.86 -6.59 18.17
CA ILE A 214 1.49 -7.10 18.36
C ILE A 214 0.81 -6.33 19.48
N PHE A 215 -0.41 -5.85 19.22
CA PHE A 215 -1.22 -5.12 20.18
C PHE A 215 -2.61 -5.75 20.31
N ASP A 216 -2.99 -6.11 21.54
CA ASP A 216 -4.32 -6.59 21.86
C ASP A 216 -5.32 -5.43 21.87
N LEU A 217 -6.15 -5.34 20.82
CA LEU A 217 -7.11 -4.25 20.63
C LEU A 217 -8.23 -4.28 21.68
N ARG A 218 -8.45 -5.42 22.33
CA ARG A 218 -9.46 -5.55 23.41
C ARG A 218 -9.08 -4.71 24.62
N THR A 219 -7.81 -4.34 24.78
CA THR A 219 -7.36 -3.40 25.82
C THR A 219 -7.94 -1.99 25.63
N LEU A 220 -8.48 -1.68 24.44
CA LEU A 220 -9.18 -0.42 24.17
C LEU A 220 -10.57 -0.37 24.81
N ARG A 221 -11.13 -1.53 25.21
CA ARG A 221 -12.44 -1.63 25.84
C ARG A 221 -12.44 -0.93 27.20
N GLY A 222 -13.45 -0.11 27.44
CA GLY A 222 -13.64 0.57 28.73
C GLY A 222 -12.68 1.74 29.00
N LEU A 223 -11.75 2.05 28.08
CA LEU A 223 -10.91 3.23 28.18
C LEU A 223 -11.78 4.49 28.14
N GLN A 224 -11.55 5.39 29.09
CA GLN A 224 -12.30 6.64 29.19
C GLN A 224 -11.64 7.70 28.31
N ARG A 225 -12.45 8.38 27.47
CA ARG A 225 -11.97 9.49 26.62
C ARG A 225 -11.25 10.58 27.42
N ALA A 226 -11.64 10.81 28.68
CA ALA A 226 -11.00 11.78 29.57
C ALA A 226 -9.53 11.46 29.90
N SER A 227 -9.08 10.23 29.67
CA SER A 227 -7.69 9.80 29.88
C SER A 227 -6.82 9.91 28.62
N ALA A 228 -7.40 10.29 27.48
CA ALA A 228 -6.68 10.44 26.22
C ALA A 228 -5.93 11.78 26.11
N PRO A 229 -4.87 11.87 25.28
CA PRO A 229 -4.30 10.78 24.47
C PRO A 229 -3.44 9.83 25.31
N LEU A 230 -3.63 8.54 25.07
CA LEU A 230 -2.92 7.47 25.78
C LEU A 230 -1.61 7.12 25.08
N VAL A 231 -0.60 6.79 25.87
CA VAL A 231 0.57 6.04 25.40
C VAL A 231 0.28 4.57 25.65
N LEU A 232 0.10 3.81 24.55
CA LEU A 232 -0.21 2.40 24.59
C LEU A 232 1.07 1.57 24.59
N HIS A 233 0.96 0.31 24.99
CA HIS A 233 2.10 -0.59 25.09
C HIS A 233 1.84 -1.86 24.29
N GLU A 234 2.87 -2.31 23.59
CA GLU A 234 2.88 -3.59 22.89
C GLU A 234 2.50 -4.73 23.84
N SER A 235 1.68 -5.65 23.34
CA SER A 235 1.18 -6.82 24.09
C SER A 235 2.06 -8.04 23.90
N ALA A 236 2.66 -8.20 22.72
CA ALA A 236 3.62 -9.24 22.40
C ALA A 236 4.50 -8.78 21.23
N HIS A 237 5.66 -9.41 21.08
CA HIS A 237 6.60 -9.14 19.99
C HIS A 237 7.05 -10.44 19.35
N TYR A 238 7.12 -10.46 18.02
CA TYR A 238 7.71 -11.56 17.27
C TYR A 238 8.99 -11.08 16.56
N ALA A 239 10.14 -11.60 17.01
CA ALA A 239 11.48 -11.20 16.57
C ALA A 239 12.08 -12.12 15.48
N GLY A 240 11.25 -12.83 14.70
CA GLY A 240 11.74 -13.79 13.70
C GLY A 240 12.37 -13.18 12.45
N PHE A 241 12.28 -11.86 12.29
CA PHE A 241 12.90 -11.05 11.25
C PHE A 241 13.22 -9.65 11.83
N GLU A 242 14.05 -8.87 11.16
CA GLU A 242 14.45 -7.53 11.63
C GLU A 242 13.47 -6.46 11.17
N ASP A 243 13.21 -6.38 9.88
CA ASP A 243 12.30 -5.45 9.21
C ASP A 243 11.56 -6.17 8.08
N ALA A 244 10.46 -5.58 7.63
CA ALA A 244 9.68 -6.11 6.52
C ALA A 244 8.90 -5.01 5.80
N HIS A 245 8.75 -5.18 4.48
CA HIS A 245 8.04 -4.23 3.65
C HIS A 245 6.52 -4.29 3.86
N ASN A 246 5.94 -5.49 3.89
CA ASN A 246 4.50 -5.69 3.95
C ASN A 246 4.11 -6.93 4.76
N LEU A 247 2.87 -6.94 5.26
CA LEU A 247 2.23 -8.03 5.98
C LEU A 247 0.86 -8.33 5.36
N ALA A 248 0.67 -9.55 4.88
CA ALA A 248 -0.65 -10.08 4.55
C ALA A 248 -1.10 -11.09 5.61
N ILE A 249 -2.39 -11.13 5.92
CA ILE A 249 -2.97 -12.16 6.80
C ILE A 249 -4.10 -12.85 6.05
N ASN A 250 -4.04 -14.18 5.97
CA ASN A 250 -5.21 -14.98 5.64
C ASN A 250 -5.97 -15.29 6.94
N GLU A 251 -7.03 -14.52 7.17
CA GLU A 251 -7.84 -14.61 8.39
C GLU A 251 -8.60 -15.95 8.52
N GLU A 252 -8.84 -16.66 7.41
CA GLU A 252 -9.54 -17.95 7.46
C GLU A 252 -8.62 -19.07 7.95
N SER A 253 -7.34 -19.02 7.58
CA SER A 253 -6.34 -20.03 7.96
C SER A 253 -5.57 -19.66 9.23
N GLY A 254 -5.50 -18.37 9.56
CA GLY A 254 -4.75 -17.84 10.69
C GLY A 254 -3.24 -17.77 10.45
N PHE A 255 -2.83 -17.59 9.20
CA PHE A 255 -1.42 -17.38 8.83
C PHE A 255 -1.14 -15.95 8.39
N ALA A 256 -0.02 -15.42 8.89
CA ALA A 256 0.59 -14.19 8.43
C ALA A 256 1.71 -14.50 7.42
N TYR A 257 1.80 -13.66 6.40
CA TYR A 257 2.76 -13.72 5.31
C TYR A 257 3.51 -12.40 5.28
N ILE A 258 4.75 -12.43 5.75
CA ILE A 258 5.63 -11.28 5.82
C ILE A 258 6.52 -11.31 4.59
N VAL A 259 6.59 -10.19 3.87
CA VAL A 259 7.33 -10.06 2.61
C VAL A 259 8.26 -8.85 2.62
N GLY A 260 9.28 -8.90 1.76
CA GLY A 260 10.31 -7.88 1.69
C GLY A 260 11.13 -7.78 2.98
N SER A 261 11.21 -8.87 3.75
CA SER A 261 12.01 -8.94 4.98
C SER A 261 13.45 -9.35 4.73
N ASN A 262 14.30 -9.24 5.76
CA ASN A 262 15.66 -9.78 5.75
C ASN A 262 15.74 -11.32 5.83
N THR A 263 14.59 -12.02 5.77
CA THR A 263 14.50 -13.48 5.75
C THR A 263 13.87 -13.95 4.45
N CYS A 264 14.04 -15.24 4.13
CA CYS A 264 13.49 -15.83 2.90
C CYS A 264 13.88 -15.08 1.62
N ASP A 265 15.06 -14.47 1.58
CA ASP A 265 15.54 -13.60 0.49
C ASP A 265 14.55 -12.49 0.08
N GLY A 266 13.75 -12.00 1.02
CA GLY A 266 12.68 -11.02 0.77
C GLY A 266 11.35 -11.64 0.31
N GLY A 267 11.28 -12.97 0.23
CA GLY A 267 10.08 -13.72 -0.17
C GLY A 267 9.08 -13.90 0.97
N LEU A 268 8.33 -15.01 0.96
CA LEU A 268 7.28 -15.27 1.96
C LEU A 268 7.89 -15.88 3.23
N HIS A 269 7.97 -15.10 4.30
CA HIS A 269 8.13 -15.62 5.65
C HIS A 269 6.72 -15.93 6.21
N MET A 270 6.44 -17.20 6.45
CA MET A 270 5.12 -17.67 6.88
C MET A 270 5.07 -17.92 8.38
N VAL A 271 4.13 -17.27 9.06
CA VAL A 271 3.97 -17.32 10.51
C VAL A 271 2.56 -17.76 10.87
N ASP A 272 2.44 -18.76 11.75
CA ASP A 272 1.19 -19.12 12.40
C ASP A 272 0.87 -18.11 13.50
N ILE A 273 -0.28 -17.44 13.36
CA ILE A 273 -0.76 -16.43 14.31
C ILE A 273 -2.06 -16.87 14.99
N ARG A 274 -2.46 -18.15 14.89
CA ARG A 274 -3.68 -18.68 15.53
C ARG A 274 -3.67 -18.55 17.05
N THR A 275 -2.48 -18.41 17.63
CA THR A 275 -2.28 -17.88 18.99
C THR A 275 -1.64 -16.49 18.86
N PRO A 276 -2.41 -15.39 18.77
CA PRO A 276 -1.90 -14.09 18.34
C PRO A 276 -0.71 -13.55 19.15
N MET A 277 -0.69 -13.81 20.46
CA MET A 277 0.39 -13.36 21.36
C MET A 277 1.62 -14.28 21.37
N ALA A 278 1.58 -15.41 20.66
CA ALA A 278 2.70 -16.33 20.52
C ALA A 278 2.84 -16.84 19.08
N PRO A 279 3.17 -15.96 18.10
CA PRO A 279 3.34 -16.37 16.72
C PRO A 279 4.52 -17.35 16.53
N VAL A 280 4.40 -18.25 15.56
CA VAL A 280 5.41 -19.29 15.29
C VAL A 280 5.74 -19.33 13.80
N ALA A 281 7.02 -19.27 13.44
CA ALA A 281 7.45 -19.50 12.05
C ALA A 281 7.09 -20.94 11.63
N VAL A 282 6.42 -21.09 10.49
CA VAL A 282 5.98 -22.40 9.97
C VAL A 282 6.50 -22.71 8.58
N GLY A 283 7.07 -21.72 7.89
CA GLY A 283 7.55 -21.93 6.53
C GLY A 283 8.29 -20.71 5.98
N CYS A 284 9.01 -20.96 4.89
CA CYS A 284 9.74 -19.95 4.17
C CYS A 284 9.69 -20.25 2.67
N TYR A 285 9.49 -19.23 1.85
CA TYR A 285 9.60 -19.33 0.40
C TYR A 285 10.46 -18.19 -0.14
N ALA A 286 11.63 -18.55 -0.68
CA ALA A 286 12.61 -17.60 -1.23
C ALA A 286 12.67 -17.61 -2.76
N GLY A 287 11.85 -18.42 -3.43
CA GLY A 287 12.01 -18.71 -4.86
C GLY A 287 11.81 -17.51 -5.81
N ASP A 288 11.17 -16.45 -5.34
CA ASP A 288 10.92 -15.22 -6.10
C ASP A 288 11.86 -14.06 -5.70
N GLY A 289 12.74 -14.26 -4.71
CA GLY A 289 13.50 -13.17 -4.10
C GLY A 289 12.57 -12.15 -3.44
N TYR A 290 12.84 -10.86 -3.67
CA TYR A 290 12.09 -9.77 -3.05
C TYR A 290 10.64 -9.69 -3.54
N ILE A 291 9.70 -9.99 -2.64
CA ILE A 291 8.27 -9.76 -2.83
C ILE A 291 7.92 -8.43 -2.16
N HIS A 292 7.28 -7.52 -2.91
CA HIS A 292 6.87 -6.22 -2.40
C HIS A 292 5.54 -6.34 -1.64
N ASP A 293 4.48 -6.74 -2.34
CA ASP A 293 3.16 -7.00 -1.75
C ASP A 293 2.71 -8.43 -2.06
N THR A 294 1.87 -8.98 -1.20
CA THR A 294 1.22 -10.26 -1.43
C THR A 294 -0.22 -10.23 -0.96
N THR A 295 -1.08 -11.02 -1.61
CA THR A 295 -2.41 -11.35 -1.12
C THR A 295 -2.53 -12.86 -1.06
N CYS A 296 -2.79 -13.40 0.13
CA CYS A 296 -2.93 -14.84 0.34
C CYS A 296 -4.37 -15.19 0.74
N VAL A 297 -4.95 -16.18 0.06
CA VAL A 297 -6.35 -16.60 0.26
C VAL A 297 -6.50 -18.11 0.21
N ASN A 298 -7.55 -18.62 0.86
CA ASN A 298 -8.11 -19.92 0.49
C ASN A 298 -8.82 -19.75 -0.86
N TYR A 299 -8.30 -20.42 -1.88
CA TYR A 299 -8.73 -20.22 -3.25
C TYR A 299 -10.11 -20.85 -3.49
N VAL A 300 -11.06 -20.02 -3.89
CA VAL A 300 -12.44 -20.41 -4.25
C VAL A 300 -12.79 -20.05 -5.70
N GLY A 301 -11.78 -19.64 -6.47
CA GLY A 301 -11.96 -19.23 -7.86
C GLY A 301 -12.25 -20.39 -8.83
N PRO A 302 -12.34 -20.07 -10.13
CA PRO A 302 -12.84 -21.01 -11.15
C PRO A 302 -11.87 -22.14 -11.52
N ASP A 303 -10.57 -22.05 -11.21
CA ASP A 303 -9.61 -23.12 -11.53
C ASP A 303 -9.73 -24.29 -10.54
N ALA A 304 -10.48 -25.32 -10.94
CA ALA A 304 -10.76 -26.50 -10.12
C ALA A 304 -9.50 -27.25 -9.61
N ARG A 305 -8.33 -27.06 -10.23
CA ARG A 305 -7.08 -27.71 -9.79
C ARG A 305 -6.59 -27.17 -8.45
N TYR A 306 -6.91 -25.92 -8.15
CA TYR A 306 -6.41 -25.19 -6.98
C TYR A 306 -7.52 -24.84 -5.98
N GLN A 307 -8.78 -25.23 -6.22
CA GLN A 307 -9.86 -25.00 -5.26
C GLN A 307 -9.54 -25.63 -3.89
N GLY A 308 -9.77 -24.86 -2.83
CA GLY A 308 -9.49 -25.26 -1.45
C GLY A 308 -8.01 -25.22 -1.06
N ARG A 309 -7.12 -24.81 -1.98
CA ARG A 309 -5.70 -24.57 -1.68
C ARG A 309 -5.50 -23.16 -1.15
N GLU A 310 -4.45 -22.96 -0.37
CA GLU A 310 -4.06 -21.63 0.05
C GLU A 310 -3.02 -21.09 -0.92
N LEU A 311 -3.36 -20.00 -1.61
CA LEU A 311 -2.53 -19.41 -2.66
C LEU A 311 -2.13 -17.98 -2.28
N CYS A 312 -0.87 -17.64 -2.49
CA CYS A 312 -0.35 -16.28 -2.41
C CYS A 312 -0.11 -15.73 -3.82
N PHE A 313 -0.66 -14.53 -4.07
CA PHE A 313 -0.54 -13.76 -5.30
C PHE A 313 0.44 -12.63 -5.04
N ASN A 314 1.65 -12.74 -5.58
CA ASN A 314 2.80 -11.92 -5.19
C ASN A 314 3.13 -10.90 -6.27
N ALA A 315 3.34 -9.67 -5.84
CA ALA A 315 3.89 -8.58 -6.63
C ALA A 315 5.39 -8.43 -6.29
N SER A 316 6.26 -9.04 -7.10
CA SER A 316 7.71 -9.14 -6.84
C SER A 316 8.52 -8.09 -7.61
N VAL A 317 7.94 -6.89 -7.77
CA VAL A 317 8.50 -5.76 -8.54
C VAL A 317 8.58 -6.02 -10.05
N THR A 318 9.35 -7.01 -10.49
CA THR A 318 9.60 -7.31 -11.91
C THR A 318 8.71 -8.43 -12.46
N GLU A 319 8.12 -9.21 -11.56
CA GLU A 319 7.22 -10.31 -11.91
C GLU A 319 6.03 -10.38 -10.96
N PHE A 320 4.95 -10.94 -11.47
CA PHE A 320 3.81 -11.37 -10.67
C PHE A 320 3.84 -12.89 -10.60
N THR A 321 3.77 -13.45 -9.40
CA THR A 321 3.80 -14.91 -9.22
C THR A 321 2.60 -15.38 -8.42
N ILE A 322 2.25 -16.64 -8.60
CA ILE A 322 1.27 -17.34 -7.75
C ILE A 322 1.99 -18.52 -7.13
N VAL A 323 1.98 -18.57 -5.80
CA VAL A 323 2.61 -19.62 -5.00
C VAL A 323 1.55 -20.35 -4.21
N ASP A 324 1.48 -21.66 -4.39
CA ASP A 324 0.70 -22.55 -3.53
C ASP A 324 1.46 -22.75 -2.22
N VAL A 325 0.86 -22.27 -1.13
CA VAL A 325 1.40 -22.30 0.22
C VAL A 325 0.61 -23.25 1.11
N THR A 326 -0.22 -24.14 0.54
CA THR A 326 -1.04 -25.08 1.31
C THR A 326 -0.20 -25.91 2.28
N ASP A 327 0.90 -26.49 1.79
CA ASP A 327 1.95 -27.07 2.62
C ASP A 327 3.02 -25.99 2.89
N LYS A 328 2.97 -25.39 4.08
CA LYS A 328 3.91 -24.33 4.51
C LYS A 328 5.37 -24.78 4.49
N ALA A 329 5.63 -26.08 4.62
CA ALA A 329 6.99 -26.63 4.56
C ALA A 329 7.48 -26.82 3.12
N LYS A 330 6.59 -26.83 2.13
CA LYS A 330 6.91 -27.03 0.70
C LYS A 330 6.11 -26.10 -0.23
N PRO A 331 6.27 -24.76 -0.11
CA PRO A 331 5.60 -23.84 -1.03
C PRO A 331 6.04 -24.07 -2.47
N THR A 332 5.11 -24.02 -3.41
CA THR A 332 5.37 -24.30 -4.82
C THR A 332 4.86 -23.17 -5.70
N ARG A 333 5.73 -22.59 -6.52
CA ARG A 333 5.30 -21.62 -7.54
C ARG A 333 4.52 -22.33 -8.64
N ILE A 334 3.28 -21.88 -8.87
CA ILE A 334 2.36 -22.48 -9.84
C ILE A 334 2.13 -21.60 -11.07
N ALA A 335 2.42 -20.30 -10.98
CA ALA A 335 2.39 -19.39 -12.11
C ALA A 335 3.38 -18.23 -11.94
N THR A 336 3.82 -17.69 -13.08
CA THR A 336 4.63 -16.47 -13.16
C THR A 336 4.17 -15.68 -14.39
N TYR A 337 4.09 -14.38 -14.25
CA TYR A 337 3.88 -13.43 -15.31
C TYR A 337 4.96 -12.34 -15.22
N SER A 338 5.66 -12.13 -16.32
CA SER A 338 6.52 -10.97 -16.53
C SER A 338 6.05 -10.24 -17.78
N GLY A 339 5.72 -8.95 -17.63
CA GLY A 339 5.28 -8.11 -18.73
C GLY A 339 6.46 -7.43 -19.44
N PRO A 340 6.34 -7.05 -20.72
CA PRO A 340 7.35 -6.25 -21.40
C PRO A 340 7.41 -4.81 -20.83
N GLY A 341 8.63 -4.27 -20.71
CA GLY A 341 8.89 -2.94 -20.15
C GLY A 341 9.24 -3.00 -18.66
N ASN A 342 9.91 -1.97 -18.14
CA ASN A 342 10.22 -1.82 -16.72
C ASN A 342 8.93 -1.59 -15.90
N ALA A 343 8.04 -2.58 -15.85
CA ALA A 343 6.83 -2.54 -15.07
C ALA A 343 7.18 -2.83 -13.61
N TYR A 344 6.94 -1.85 -12.74
CA TYR A 344 6.98 -2.03 -11.30
C TYR A 344 5.62 -2.57 -10.85
N ILE A 345 5.52 -3.89 -10.67
CA ILE A 345 4.31 -4.54 -10.16
C ILE A 345 4.31 -4.34 -8.64
N HIS A 346 3.49 -3.39 -8.18
CA HIS A 346 3.45 -2.98 -6.77
C HIS A 346 2.47 -3.81 -5.95
N GLN A 347 1.25 -4.05 -6.45
CA GLN A 347 0.16 -4.65 -5.70
C GLN A 347 -0.94 -5.21 -6.63
N GLY A 348 -1.74 -6.13 -6.11
CA GLY A 348 -2.90 -6.70 -6.81
C GLY A 348 -3.95 -7.18 -5.82
N TRP A 349 -5.21 -7.22 -6.25
CA TRP A 349 -6.31 -7.72 -5.42
C TRP A 349 -7.20 -8.65 -6.24
N LEU A 350 -7.65 -9.73 -5.59
CA LEU A 350 -8.62 -10.61 -6.20
C LEU A 350 -10.01 -9.97 -6.16
N THR A 351 -10.74 -10.17 -7.25
CA THR A 351 -12.20 -10.04 -7.27
C THR A 351 -12.85 -10.95 -6.21
N ALA A 352 -14.07 -10.61 -5.80
CA ALA A 352 -14.75 -11.34 -4.71
C ALA A 352 -14.98 -12.82 -5.03
N ASP A 353 -15.17 -13.16 -6.31
CA ASP A 353 -15.26 -14.53 -6.82
C ASP A 353 -13.90 -15.13 -7.20
N GLN A 354 -12.81 -14.39 -6.97
CA GLN A 354 -11.42 -14.76 -7.25
C GLN A 354 -11.18 -15.21 -8.71
N ARG A 355 -11.98 -14.68 -9.64
CA ARG A 355 -11.84 -14.94 -11.08
C ARG A 355 -10.73 -14.12 -11.72
N TYR A 356 -10.50 -12.91 -11.20
CA TYR A 356 -9.48 -11.95 -11.60
C TYR A 356 -8.67 -11.49 -10.40
#